data_AF-A0A535ZXU6-F1
#
_entry.id   AF-A0A535ZXU6-F1
#
_cell.length_a   1.000
_cell.length_b   1.000
_cell.length_c   1.000
_cell.angle_alpha   90.00
_cell.angle_beta   90.00
_cell.angle_gamma   90.00
#
_symmetry.space_group_name_H-M   'P 1'
#
loop_
_entity.id
_entity.type
_entity.pdbx_description
1 polymer ?
#
loop_
_entity_poly.entity_id
_entity_poly.type
_entity_poly.pdbx_seq_one_letter_code
_entity_poly.pdbx_strand_id
1 'polypeptide(L)'
;MVLFKDSQDTRTITGRQDTESKDSLNSYLCDVRRFNLLTYAEETDLARQAGVGNELARHKLIESNLRLVIAIARHYNNSGVPLVDLIQEGNLG
;
A
#
# COMPACT_ATOMS: atom_id res chain seq x y z
N MET A 1 -47.55 -39.11 8.26
CA MET A 1 -46.30 -39.63 7.69
C MET A 1 -45.52 -38.40 7.19
N VAL A 2 -44.64 -37.83 8.02
CA VAL A 2 -43.15 -38.00 7.97
C VAL A 2 -42.63 -37.62 6.57
N LEU A 3 -41.63 -36.77 6.27
CA LEU A 3 -40.68 -35.83 6.91
C LEU A 3 -39.70 -35.44 5.76
N PHE A 4 -38.78 -34.48 5.98
CA PHE A 4 -37.62 -34.08 5.13
C PHE A 4 -37.89 -33.03 4.01
N LYS A 5 -37.46 -31.74 4.07
CA LYS A 5 -36.14 -31.11 4.37
C LYS A 5 -35.11 -31.48 3.27
N ASP A 6 -34.32 -30.61 2.62
CA ASP A 6 -33.57 -29.40 2.97
C ASP A 6 -33.39 -28.51 1.69
N SER A 7 -33.50 -27.19 1.76
CA SER A 7 -32.39 -26.23 1.97
C SER A 7 -31.11 -26.51 1.17
N GLN A 8 -30.87 -25.70 0.14
CA GLN A 8 -29.55 -25.22 -0.30
C GLN A 8 -29.79 -23.83 -0.88
N ASP A 9 -29.82 -22.74 -0.10
CA ASP A 9 -28.65 -22.02 0.41
C ASP A 9 -27.48 -21.93 -0.58
N THR A 10 -27.57 -20.98 -1.51
CA THR A 10 -26.40 -20.43 -2.19
C THR A 10 -26.16 -19.00 -1.69
N ARG A 11 -25.94 -18.85 -0.37
CA ARG A 11 -25.29 -17.67 0.19
C ARG A 11 -23.85 -17.58 -0.33
N THR A 12 -23.48 -16.37 -0.78
CA THR A 12 -22.12 -15.78 -0.74
C THR A 12 -20.99 -16.46 -1.55
N ILE A 13 -20.78 -15.99 -2.80
CA ILE A 13 -19.49 -16.14 -3.52
C ILE A 13 -18.61 -14.87 -3.39
N THR A 14 -19.16 -13.74 -2.95
CA THR A 14 -18.44 -12.44 -2.84
C THR A 14 -17.46 -12.36 -1.65
N GLY A 15 -17.49 -13.30 -0.70
CA GLY A 15 -16.76 -13.16 0.57
C GLY A 15 -15.26 -13.48 0.57
N ARG A 16 -14.71 -14.09 -0.50
CA ARG A 16 -13.29 -14.57 -0.50
C ARG A 16 -12.30 -13.63 -1.19
N GLN A 17 -12.72 -12.86 -2.21
CA GLN A 17 -11.81 -11.98 -2.95
C GLN A 17 -11.46 -10.70 -2.18
N ASP A 18 -12.40 -10.17 -1.40
CA ASP A 18 -12.19 -8.96 -0.60
C ASP A 18 -11.21 -9.19 0.56
N THR A 19 -11.19 -10.39 1.13
CA THR A 19 -10.27 -10.72 2.24
C THR A 19 -8.84 -10.89 1.73
N GLU A 20 -8.65 -11.61 0.62
CA GLU A 20 -7.32 -11.86 0.05
C GLU A 20 -6.66 -10.59 -0.49
N SER A 21 -7.44 -9.69 -1.11
CA SER A 21 -6.97 -8.39 -1.59
C SER A 21 -6.57 -7.47 -0.43
N LYS A 22 -7.36 -7.47 0.66
CA LYS A 22 -7.04 -6.71 1.87
C LYS A 22 -5.78 -7.25 2.56
N ASP A 23 -5.60 -8.57 2.59
CA ASP A 23 -4.42 -9.19 3.19
C ASP A 23 -3.14 -8.86 2.40
N SER A 24 -3.22 -8.90 1.06
CA SER A 24 -2.11 -8.51 0.17
C SER A 24 -1.73 -7.04 0.34
N LEU A 25 -2.72 -6.14 0.41
CA LEU A 25 -2.49 -4.72 0.67
C LEU A 25 -1.89 -4.48 2.05
N ASN A 26 -2.38 -5.16 3.08
CA ASN A 26 -1.84 -5.05 4.43
C ASN A 26 -0.38 -5.51 4.50
N SER A 27 0.01 -6.55 3.76
CA SER A 27 1.40 -6.97 3.64
C SER A 27 2.27 -5.87 3.05
N TYR A 28 1.86 -5.29 1.91
CA TYR A 28 2.57 -4.17 1.28
C TYR A 28 2.70 -2.96 2.22
N LEU A 29 1.62 -2.59 2.90
CA LEU A 29 1.62 -1.50 3.88
C LEU A 29 2.52 -1.79 5.09
N CYS A 30 2.74 -3.06 5.45
CA CYS A 30 3.68 -3.45 6.50
C CYS A 30 5.13 -3.39 6.03
N ASP A 31 5.39 -3.75 4.77
CA ASP A 31 6.73 -3.70 4.20
C ASP A 31 7.21 -2.25 4.02
N VAL A 32 6.35 -1.36 3.51
CA VAL A 32 6.72 0.06 3.32
C VAL A 32 6.89 0.81 4.65
N ARG A 33 6.27 0.34 5.75
CA ARG A 33 6.51 0.88 7.10
C ARG A 33 7.95 0.70 7.57
N ARG A 34 8.70 -0.25 7.01
CA ARG A 34 10.09 -0.54 7.40
C ARG A 34 11.08 0.51 6.91
N PHE A 35 10.75 1.25 5.85
CA PHE A 35 11.59 2.33 5.33
C PHE A 35 11.45 3.55 6.23
N ASN A 36 12.54 4.23 6.60
CA ASN A 36 12.46 5.42 7.46
C ASN A 36 12.15 6.68 6.65
N LEU A 37 11.45 7.64 7.27
CA LEU A 37 11.40 9.00 6.73
C LEU A 37 12.80 9.59 6.83
N LEU A 38 13.27 10.17 5.74
CA LEU A 38 14.50 10.93 5.71
C LEU A 38 14.24 12.31 6.29
N THR A 39 15.22 12.83 6.99
CA THR A 39 15.30 14.26 7.27
C THR A 39 15.72 15.02 6.02
N TYR A 40 15.42 16.32 5.96
CA TYR A 40 15.82 17.19 4.84
C TYR A 40 17.33 17.13 4.54
N ALA A 41 18.17 17.03 5.58
CA ALA A 41 19.61 16.92 5.43
C ALA A 41 20.02 15.59 4.78
N GLU A 42 19.40 14.48 5.20
CA GLU A 42 19.67 13.15 4.62
C GLU A 42 19.17 13.04 3.19
N GLU A 43 18.00 13.61 2.89
CA GLU A 43 17.45 13.67 1.54
C GLU A 43 18.41 14.42 0.59
N THR A 44 18.93 15.56 1.03
CA THR A 44 19.86 16.37 0.22
C THR A 44 21.17 15.62 -0.06
N ASP A 45 21.72 14.93 0.94
CA ASP A 45 22.96 14.15 0.74
C ASP A 45 22.73 12.93 -0.15
N LEU A 46 21.62 12.19 0.05
CA LEU A 46 21.27 11.07 -0.82
C LEU A 46 20.96 11.53 -2.25
N ALA A 47 20.34 12.68 -2.45
CA ALA A 47 20.05 13.23 -3.77
C ALA A 47 21.34 13.60 -4.51
N ARG A 48 22.29 14.20 -3.79
CA ARG A 48 23.62 14.48 -4.34
C ARG A 48 24.36 13.20 -4.73
N GLN A 49 24.30 12.17 -3.88
CA GLN A 49 24.92 10.87 -4.17
C GLN A 49 24.24 10.14 -5.33
N ALA A 50 22.91 10.18 -5.41
CA ALA A 50 22.15 9.62 -6.52
C ALA A 50 22.50 10.32 -7.85
N GLY A 51 22.67 11.65 -7.83
CA GLY A 51 23.05 12.44 -9.00
C GLY A 51 24.44 12.12 -9.58
N VAL A 52 25.34 11.56 -8.77
CA VAL A 52 26.66 11.08 -9.24
C VAL A 52 26.65 9.59 -9.62
N GLY A 53 25.47 8.94 -9.65
CA GLY A 53 25.30 7.55 -10.07
C GLY A 53 25.35 6.51 -8.94
N ASN A 54 25.21 6.92 -7.67
CA ASN A 54 25.10 5.97 -6.57
C ASN A 54 23.69 5.35 -6.54
N GLU A 55 23.55 4.15 -7.11
CA GLU A 55 22.30 3.41 -7.13
C GLU A 55 21.74 3.11 -5.74
N LEU A 56 22.59 2.85 -4.73
CA LEU A 56 22.12 2.62 -3.36
C LEU A 56 21.48 3.87 -2.77
N ALA A 57 22.04 5.05 -3.05
CA ALA A 57 21.45 6.31 -2.63
C ALA A 57 20.13 6.59 -3.35
N ARG A 58 20.06 6.26 -4.65
CA ARG A 58 18.83 6.35 -5.45
C ARG A 58 17.73 5.44 -4.92
N HIS A 59 18.05 4.18 -4.62
CA HIS A 59 17.12 3.22 -4.03
C HIS A 59 16.59 3.71 -2.68
N LYS A 60 17.47 4.20 -1.81
CA LYS A 60 17.09 4.69 -0.49
C LYS A 60 16.17 5.91 -0.57
N LEU A 61 16.41 6.82 -1.52
CA LEU A 61 15.51 7.94 -1.80
C LEU A 61 14.12 7.48 -2.24
N ILE A 62 14.05 6.53 -3.17
CA ILE A 62 12.78 5.98 -3.65
C ILE A 62 12.00 5.32 -2.50
N GLU A 63 12.66 4.46 -1.72
CA GLU A 63 12.07 3.77 -0.57
C GLU A 63 11.48 4.74 0.47
N SER A 64 12.20 5.83 0.76
CA SER A 64 11.72 6.85 1.69
C SER A 64 10.55 7.65 1.14
N ASN A 65 10.49 7.88 -0.17
CA ASN A 65 9.35 8.53 -0.82
C ASN A 65 8.09 7.64 -0.84
N LEU A 66 8.21 6.31 -0.92
CA LEU A 66 7.06 5.40 -0.83
C LEU A 66 6.32 5.54 0.51
N ARG A 67 7.06 5.74 1.61
CA ARG A 67 6.44 5.98 2.92
C ARG A 67 5.76 7.35 3.02
N LEU A 68 6.29 8.36 2.33
CA LEU A 68 5.64 9.66 2.20
C LEU A 68 4.31 9.55 1.44
N VAL A 69 4.29 8.82 0.32
CA VAL A 69 3.07 8.55 -0.46
C VAL A 69 1.99 7.92 0.41
N ILE A 70 2.32 6.89 1.19
CA ILE A 70 1.36 6.25 2.11
C ILE A 70 0.89 7.21 3.21
N ALA A 71 1.79 8.02 3.77
CA ALA A 71 1.43 9.01 4.78
C ALA A 71 0.42 10.02 4.23
N ILE A 72 0.64 10.54 3.02
CA ILE A 72 -0.26 11.45 2.32
C ILE A 72 -1.58 10.75 1.97
N ALA A 73 -1.54 9.56 1.36
CA ALA A 73 -2.73 8.79 0.96
C ALA A 73 -3.64 8.47 2.16
N ARG A 74 -3.06 8.22 3.35
CA ARG A 74 -3.82 8.04 4.60
C ARG A 74 -4.64 9.28 4.99
N HIS A 75 -4.17 10.49 4.70
CA HIS A 75 -4.94 11.71 4.95
C HIS A 75 -6.14 11.86 4.02
N TYR A 76 -6.13 11.20 2.85
CA TYR A 76 -7.22 11.21 1.86
C TYR A 76 -8.19 10.03 1.98
N ASN A 77 -8.10 9.23 3.05
CA ASN A 77 -8.92 8.01 3.21
C ASN A 77 -10.44 8.29 3.39
N ASN A 78 -10.84 9.55 3.60
CA ASN A 78 -12.24 9.98 3.68
C ASN A 78 -12.75 10.66 2.38
N SER A 79 -11.96 10.66 1.30
CA SER A 79 -12.29 11.36 0.05
C SER A 79 -13.23 10.58 -0.87
N GLY A 80 -13.69 9.38 -0.48
CA GLY A 80 -14.54 8.51 -1.30
C GLY A 80 -13.80 7.71 -2.37
N VAL A 81 -12.47 7.87 -2.47
CA VAL A 81 -11.59 7.10 -3.35
C VAL A 81 -10.89 6.00 -2.54
N PRO A 82 -10.79 4.76 -3.06
CA PRO A 82 -10.05 3.68 -2.38
C PRO A 82 -8.58 4.06 -2.12
N LEU A 83 -8.10 3.77 -0.91
CA LEU A 83 -6.70 4.02 -0.52
C LEU A 83 -5.68 3.38 -1.47
N VAL A 84 -6.02 2.23 -2.07
CA VAL A 84 -5.18 1.54 -3.06
C VAL A 84 -4.93 2.43 -4.27
N ASP A 85 -5.98 3.03 -4.83
CA ASP A 85 -5.86 3.86 -6.03
C ASP A 85 -5.01 5.10 -5.76
N LEU A 86 -5.17 5.70 -4.58
CA LEU A 86 -4.35 6.85 -4.13
C LEU A 86 -2.87 6.50 -3.98
N ILE A 87 -2.57 5.30 -3.47
CA ILE A 87 -1.19 4.82 -3.35
C ILE A 87 -0.60 4.55 -4.74
N GLN A 88 -1.37 3.95 -5.64
CA GLN A 88 -0.90 3.63 -7.00
C GLN A 88 -0.61 4.89 -7.82
N GLU A 89 -1.49 5.87 -7.80
CA GLU A 89 -1.25 7.18 -8.43
C GLU A 89 -0.04 7.89 -7.82
N GLY A 90 0.09 7.86 -6.49
CA GLY A 90 1.21 8.48 -5.79
C GLY A 90 2.56 7.78 -6.04
N ASN A 91 2.57 6.48 -6.29
CA ASN A 91 3.77 5.72 -6.65
C ASN A 91 4.20 5.93 -8.11
N LEU A 92 3.30 6.41 -8.98
CA LEU A 92 3.57 6.63 -10.40
C LEU A 92 4.17 8.02 -10.70
N GLY A 93 3.89 9.01 -9.84
CA GLY A 93 4.40 10.38 -9.95
C GLY A 93 5.86 10.53 -9.60
#